data_AF-A0A1Q3BA90-F1
#
_entry.id   AF-A0A1Q3BA90-F1
#
_cell.length_a   1.000
_cell.length_b   1.000
_cell.length_c   1.000
_cell.angle_alpha   90.00
_cell.angle_beta   90.00
_cell.angle_gamma   90.00
#
_symmetry.space_group_name_H-M   'P 1'
#
loop_
_entity.id
_entity.type
_entity.pdbx_description
1 polymer ?
#
loop_
_entity_poly.entity_id
_entity_poly.type
_entity_poly.pdbx_seq_one_letter_code
_entity_poly.pdbx_strand_id
1 'polypeptide(L)'
;MAIEDEEDEVNFSFDELQNAYEKLYIEYENVCLKNKSLKKSAISMSKEINDLKNENSKHLNEIESLKDKNSFYVNEIDILNVSSKLSNDFMEENEKLKFEIDALKKSFSTFSNSSTKLENILGLQRCVFDKAGLGFEEMKNVKHFNNFFVKKFDPQIICNYCGRLGHISTSCIFRNNIYLGKTRKIWVPKGTLVNNLKGPKFKWVPKA
;
A
#
# COMPACT_ATOMS: atom_id res chain seq x y z
N MET A 1 -105.54 -48.90 13.46
CA MET A 1 -104.68 -50.09 13.34
C MET A 1 -104.10 -50.29 14.72
N ALA A 2 -104.75 -51.14 15.51
CA ALA A 2 -104.33 -51.43 16.88
C ALA A 2 -103.06 -52.29 16.80
N ILE A 3 -101.99 -51.84 17.43
CA ILE A 3 -100.79 -52.64 17.63
C ILE A 3 -101.09 -53.45 18.89
N GLU A 4 -101.38 -54.73 18.69
CA GLU A 4 -101.39 -55.72 19.77
C GLU A 4 -99.94 -55.86 20.25
N ASP A 5 -99.62 -55.21 21.37
CA ASP A 5 -98.40 -55.49 22.13
C ASP A 5 -98.59 -56.89 22.76
N GLU A 6 -98.31 -57.94 21.99
CA GLU A 6 -98.05 -59.28 22.54
C GLU A 6 -96.75 -59.19 23.36
N GLU A 7 -96.89 -58.80 24.62
CA GLU A 7 -95.87 -59.07 25.63
C GLU A 7 -95.78 -60.60 25.77
N ASP A 8 -94.87 -61.23 25.03
CA ASP A 8 -94.44 -62.61 25.25
C ASP A 8 -93.99 -62.75 26.71
N GLU A 9 -94.90 -63.18 27.58
CA GLU A 9 -94.67 -63.36 29.01
C GLU A 9 -93.78 -64.60 29.19
N VAL A 10 -92.47 -64.40 29.03
CA VAL A 10 -91.46 -65.45 29.21
C VAL A 10 -91.46 -65.88 30.68
N ASN A 11 -92.18 -66.96 30.98
CA ASN A 11 -92.23 -67.57 32.31
C ASN A 11 -90.91 -68.30 32.62
N PHE A 12 -89.93 -67.57 33.14
CA PHE A 12 -88.71 -68.16 33.67
C PHE A 12 -89.00 -68.98 34.93
N SER A 13 -88.36 -70.14 35.04
CA SER A 13 -88.37 -70.92 36.28
C SER A 13 -87.58 -70.18 37.38
N PHE A 14 -88.02 -70.28 38.63
CA PHE A 14 -87.30 -69.74 39.79
C PHE A 14 -85.83 -70.22 39.83
N ASP A 15 -85.58 -71.49 39.48
CA ASP A 15 -84.23 -72.08 39.46
C ASP A 15 -83.34 -71.47 38.37
N GLU A 16 -83.92 -71.07 37.22
CA GLU A 16 -83.19 -70.41 36.14
C GLU A 16 -82.77 -68.99 36.55
N LEU A 17 -83.69 -68.27 37.18
CA LEU A 17 -83.46 -66.92 37.73
C LEU A 17 -82.39 -66.95 38.83
N GLN A 18 -82.44 -67.92 39.72
CA GLN A 18 -81.44 -68.10 40.78
C GLN A 18 -80.05 -68.39 40.19
N ASN A 19 -79.94 -69.33 39.25
CA ASN A 19 -78.67 -69.64 38.58
C ASN A 19 -78.09 -68.44 37.82
N ALA A 20 -78.93 -67.64 37.15
CA ALA A 20 -78.50 -66.43 36.46
C ALA A 20 -77.95 -65.38 37.43
N TYR A 21 -78.64 -65.17 38.56
CA TYR A 21 -78.19 -64.25 39.62
C TYR A 21 -76.86 -64.67 40.23
N GLU A 22 -76.67 -65.96 40.49
CA GLU A 22 -75.44 -66.49 41.09
C GLU A 22 -74.22 -66.31 40.17
N LYS A 23 -74.39 -66.56 38.86
CA LYS A 23 -73.38 -66.25 37.84
C LYS A 23 -73.05 -64.76 37.79
N LEU A 24 -74.08 -63.90 37.78
CA LEU A 24 -73.91 -62.45 37.79
C LEU A 24 -73.13 -61.98 39.03
N TYR A 25 -73.41 -62.56 40.20
CA TYR A 25 -72.74 -62.23 41.46
C TYR A 25 -71.25 -62.61 41.42
N ILE A 26 -70.92 -63.80 40.90
CA ILE A 26 -69.53 -64.24 40.72
C ILE A 26 -68.78 -63.30 39.76
N GLU A 27 -69.40 -62.91 38.64
CA GLU A 27 -68.81 -61.94 37.71
C GLU A 27 -68.60 -60.57 38.36
N TYR A 28 -69.58 -60.09 39.13
CA TYR A 28 -69.47 -58.84 39.88
C TYR A 28 -68.29 -58.85 40.85
N GLU A 29 -68.13 -59.92 41.63
CA GLU A 29 -67.02 -60.05 42.58
C GLU A 29 -65.66 -60.06 41.85
N ASN A 30 -65.55 -60.80 40.75
CA ASN A 30 -64.37 -60.83 39.89
C ASN A 30 -64.01 -59.44 39.34
N VAL A 31 -65.01 -58.68 38.86
CA VAL A 31 -64.83 -57.30 38.39
C VAL A 31 -64.38 -56.39 39.53
N CYS A 32 -64.91 -56.55 40.74
CA CYS A 32 -64.51 -55.77 41.91
C CYS A 32 -63.04 -56.01 42.29
N LEU A 33 -62.57 -57.25 42.25
CA LEU A 33 -61.17 -57.59 42.48
C LEU A 33 -60.26 -56.96 41.42
N LYS A 34 -60.66 -57.04 40.15
CA LYS A 34 -59.93 -56.42 39.03
C LYS A 34 -59.88 -54.88 39.14
N ASN A 35 -60.96 -54.25 39.60
CA ASN A 35 -60.98 -52.80 39.82
C ASN A 35 -60.02 -52.38 40.96
N LYS A 36 -59.95 -53.17 42.05
CA LYS A 36 -59.00 -52.93 43.14
C LYS A 36 -57.55 -53.02 42.67
N SER A 37 -57.20 -53.98 41.80
CA SER A 37 -55.83 -54.10 41.26
C SER A 37 -55.50 -52.95 40.32
N LEU A 38 -56.42 -52.56 39.44
CA LEU A 38 -56.27 -51.42 38.54
C LEU A 38 -56.06 -50.10 39.30
N LYS A 39 -56.82 -49.86 40.39
CA LYS A 39 -56.62 -48.67 41.24
C LYS A 39 -55.22 -48.61 41.84
N LYS A 40 -54.68 -49.75 42.31
CA LYS A 40 -53.30 -49.81 42.83
C LYS A 40 -52.27 -49.49 41.74
N SER A 41 -52.45 -50.07 40.55
CA SER A 41 -51.59 -49.79 39.40
C SER A 41 -51.65 -48.31 38.99
N ALA A 42 -52.83 -47.70 38.93
CA ALA A 42 -53.01 -46.28 38.60
C ALA A 42 -52.28 -45.35 39.58
N ILE A 43 -52.32 -45.66 40.88
CA ILE A 43 -51.58 -44.91 41.91
C ILE A 43 -50.07 -45.08 41.73
N SER A 44 -49.60 -46.29 41.41
CA SER A 44 -48.18 -46.56 41.15
C SER A 44 -47.67 -45.75 39.95
N MET A 45 -48.37 -45.83 38.82
CA MET A 45 -48.01 -45.10 37.60
C MET A 45 -48.03 -43.58 37.82
N SER A 46 -48.98 -43.08 38.62
CA SER A 46 -49.06 -41.65 38.94
C SER A 46 -47.86 -41.17 39.76
N LYS A 47 -47.28 -42.02 40.62
CA LYS A 47 -46.03 -41.70 41.34
C LYS A 47 -44.84 -41.66 40.38
N GLU A 48 -44.69 -42.68 39.53
CA GLU A 48 -43.62 -42.74 38.53
C GLU A 48 -43.66 -41.53 37.59
N ILE A 49 -44.84 -41.10 37.15
CA ILE A 49 -45.00 -39.89 36.32
C ILE A 49 -44.49 -38.64 37.05
N ASN A 50 -44.78 -38.50 38.35
CA ASN A 50 -44.31 -37.37 39.13
C ASN A 50 -42.78 -37.39 39.31
N ASP A 51 -42.19 -38.57 39.53
CA ASP A 51 -40.75 -38.73 39.67
C ASP A 51 -40.04 -38.37 38.35
N LEU A 52 -40.52 -38.89 37.21
CA LEU A 52 -40.02 -38.56 35.88
C LEU A 52 -40.17 -37.07 35.55
N LYS A 53 -41.28 -36.44 35.99
CA LYS A 53 -41.49 -35.00 35.81
C LYS A 53 -40.46 -34.18 36.59
N ASN A 54 -40.06 -34.64 37.78
CA ASN A 54 -39.04 -34.00 38.60
C ASN A 54 -37.63 -34.19 38.01
N GLU A 55 -37.33 -35.33 37.40
CA GLU A 55 -36.07 -35.53 36.67
C GLU A 55 -36.01 -34.67 35.41
N ASN A 56 -37.09 -34.63 34.62
CA ASN A 56 -37.16 -33.79 33.42
C ASN A 56 -36.95 -32.29 33.74
N SER A 57 -37.46 -31.79 34.87
CA SER A 57 -37.25 -30.39 35.26
C SER A 57 -35.78 -30.12 35.63
N LYS A 58 -35.08 -31.07 36.27
CA LYS A 58 -33.64 -30.96 36.52
C LYS A 58 -32.84 -30.92 35.22
N HIS A 59 -33.13 -31.83 34.29
CA HIS A 59 -32.45 -31.86 32.99
C HIS A 59 -32.68 -30.60 32.18
N LEU A 60 -33.90 -30.02 32.21
CA LEU A 60 -34.18 -28.75 31.54
C LEU A 60 -33.31 -27.61 32.10
N ASN A 61 -33.20 -27.50 33.43
CA ASN A 61 -32.35 -26.48 34.05
C ASN A 61 -30.87 -26.68 33.70
N GLU A 62 -30.43 -27.94 33.62
CA GLU A 62 -29.06 -28.28 33.26
C GLU A 62 -28.75 -27.90 31.80
N ILE A 63 -29.68 -28.20 30.88
CA ILE A 63 -29.62 -27.79 29.47
C ILE A 63 -29.56 -26.25 29.34
N GLU A 64 -30.37 -25.52 30.11
CA GLU A 64 -30.36 -24.06 30.12
C GLU A 64 -29.00 -23.52 30.59
N SER A 65 -28.45 -24.07 31.67
CA SER A 65 -27.12 -23.68 32.16
C SER A 65 -25.99 -23.96 31.15
N LEU A 66 -26.10 -25.06 30.39
CA LEU A 66 -25.13 -25.41 29.35
C LEU A 66 -25.28 -24.50 28.14
N LYS A 67 -26.50 -24.12 27.78
CA LYS A 67 -26.78 -23.17 26.71
C LYS A 67 -26.17 -21.81 27.00
N ASP A 68 -26.28 -21.33 28.24
CA ASP A 68 -25.66 -20.06 28.66
C ASP A 68 -24.13 -20.13 28.60
N LYS A 69 -23.53 -21.24 29.06
CA LYS A 69 -22.08 -21.46 28.94
C LYS A 69 -21.63 -21.50 27.47
N ASN A 70 -22.36 -22.19 26.60
CA ASN A 70 -22.04 -22.24 25.18
C ASN A 70 -22.13 -20.86 24.52
N SER A 71 -23.12 -20.04 24.90
CA SER A 71 -23.23 -18.64 24.46
C SER A 71 -21.98 -17.83 24.84
N PHE A 72 -21.47 -18.01 26.07
CA PHE A 72 -20.22 -17.39 26.51
C PHE A 72 -19.01 -17.83 25.68
N TYR A 73 -18.82 -19.14 25.48
CA TYR A 73 -17.70 -19.65 24.70
C TYR A 73 -17.73 -19.23 23.23
N VAL A 74 -18.91 -19.12 22.62
CA VAL A 74 -19.05 -18.59 21.26
C VAL A 74 -18.53 -17.15 21.17
N ASN A 75 -18.88 -16.29 22.13
CA ASN A 75 -18.38 -14.92 22.17
C ASN A 75 -16.86 -14.86 22.36
N GLU A 76 -16.29 -15.74 23.18
CA GLU A 76 -14.84 -15.83 23.40
C GLU A 76 -14.10 -16.27 22.13
N ILE A 77 -14.66 -17.23 21.39
CA ILE A 77 -14.14 -17.66 20.08
C ILE A 77 -14.17 -16.50 19.08
N ASP A 78 -15.25 -15.72 19.03
CA ASP A 78 -15.35 -14.56 18.13
C ASP A 78 -14.30 -13.50 18.45
N ILE A 79 -14.05 -13.22 19.73
CA ILE A 79 -12.99 -12.29 20.17
C ILE A 79 -11.61 -12.82 19.74
N LEU A 80 -11.33 -14.11 19.94
CA LEU A 80 -10.07 -14.73 19.52
C LEU A 80 -9.89 -14.71 18.00
N ASN A 81 -10.96 -14.91 17.23
CA ASN A 81 -10.94 -14.82 15.78
C ASN A 81 -10.62 -13.40 15.30
N VAL A 82 -11.21 -12.37 15.93
CA VAL A 82 -10.88 -10.97 15.61
C VAL A 82 -9.43 -10.66 15.98
N SER A 83 -8.97 -11.12 17.15
CA SER A 83 -7.59 -10.90 17.61
C SER A 83 -6.56 -11.57 16.70
N SER A 84 -6.80 -12.81 16.28
CA SER A 84 -5.90 -13.53 15.36
C SER A 84 -5.84 -12.87 13.98
N LYS A 85 -6.98 -12.38 13.47
CA LYS A 85 -7.01 -11.61 12.22
C LYS A 85 -6.18 -10.34 12.33
N LEU A 86 -6.36 -9.57 13.41
CA LEU A 86 -5.60 -8.35 13.66
C LEU A 86 -4.09 -8.64 13.78
N SER A 87 -3.73 -9.75 14.43
CA SER A 87 -2.33 -10.20 14.52
C SER A 87 -1.74 -10.50 13.14
N ASN A 88 -2.50 -11.13 12.24
CA ASN A 88 -2.04 -11.40 10.88
C ASN A 88 -1.86 -10.10 10.09
N ASP A 89 -2.81 -9.17 10.18
CA ASP A 89 -2.72 -7.87 9.51
C ASP A 89 -1.45 -7.10 9.95
N PHE A 90 -1.14 -7.09 11.26
CA PHE A 90 0.09 -6.49 11.79
C PHE A 90 1.36 -7.19 11.30
N MET A 91 1.34 -8.51 11.12
CA MET A 91 2.49 -9.25 10.59
C MET A 91 2.77 -8.86 9.14
N GLU A 92 1.74 -8.79 8.29
CA GLU A 92 1.87 -8.34 6.90
C GLU A 92 2.39 -6.90 6.80
N GLU A 93 1.89 -5.99 7.63
CA GLU A 93 2.38 -4.60 7.68
C GLU A 93 3.86 -4.53 8.09
N ASN A 94 4.25 -5.29 9.11
CA ASN A 94 5.65 -5.37 9.56
C ASN A 94 6.58 -5.93 8.48
N GLU A 95 6.14 -6.88 7.67
CA GLU A 95 6.92 -7.37 6.53
C GLU A 95 7.11 -6.28 5.47
N LYS A 96 6.05 -5.54 5.11
CA LYS A 96 6.13 -4.40 4.18
C LYS A 96 7.10 -3.34 4.68
N LEU A 97 7.00 -2.97 5.96
CA LEU A 97 7.90 -1.99 6.58
C LEU A 97 9.36 -2.45 6.58
N LYS A 98 9.64 -3.74 6.79
CA LYS A 98 11.00 -4.28 6.67
C LYS A 98 11.56 -4.10 5.25
N PHE A 99 10.77 -4.42 4.24
CA PHE A 99 11.18 -4.21 2.84
C PHE A 99 11.45 -2.74 2.53
N GLU A 100 10.61 -1.83 3.01
CA GLU A 100 10.81 -0.38 2.85
C GLU A 100 12.08 0.09 3.55
N ILE A 101 12.33 -0.35 4.79
CA ILE A 101 13.55 -0.02 5.55
C ILE A 101 14.80 -0.51 4.81
N ASP A 102 14.80 -1.72 4.26
CA ASP A 102 15.94 -2.24 3.51
C ASP A 102 16.20 -1.45 2.21
N ALA A 103 15.13 -1.07 1.51
CA ALA A 103 15.22 -0.21 0.33
C ALA A 103 15.78 1.19 0.69
N LEU A 104 15.25 1.80 1.76
CA LEU A 104 15.70 3.07 2.30
C LEU A 104 17.17 3.00 2.72
N LYS A 105 17.58 1.96 3.43
CA LYS A 105 18.97 1.75 3.88
C LYS A 105 19.94 1.66 2.71
N LYS A 106 19.55 0.96 1.63
CA LYS A 106 20.33 0.91 0.39
C LYS A 106 20.47 2.30 -0.23
N SER A 107 19.37 3.05 -0.36
CA SER A 107 19.39 4.42 -0.89
C SER A 107 20.27 5.37 -0.06
N PHE A 108 20.19 5.27 1.27
CA PHE A 108 20.97 6.07 2.21
C PHE A 108 22.47 5.75 2.10
N SER A 109 22.84 4.48 1.96
CA SER A 109 24.24 4.09 1.75
C SER A 109 24.83 4.70 0.48
N THR A 110 24.05 4.72 -0.62
CA THR A 110 24.48 5.36 -1.87
C THR A 110 24.59 6.87 -1.74
N PHE A 111 23.64 7.51 -1.05
CA PHE A 111 23.66 8.94 -0.77
C PHE A 111 24.88 9.33 0.09
N SER A 112 25.12 8.62 1.19
CA SER A 112 26.28 8.83 2.06
C SER A 112 27.61 8.71 1.30
N ASN A 113 27.76 7.68 0.45
CA ASN A 113 28.94 7.52 -0.40
C ASN A 113 29.11 8.66 -1.42
N SER A 114 28.02 9.21 -1.94
CA SER A 114 28.07 10.38 -2.82
C SER A 114 28.41 11.67 -2.06
N SER A 115 27.93 11.82 -0.83
CA SER A 115 28.21 12.96 0.05
C SER A 115 29.69 13.04 0.41
N THR A 116 30.31 11.93 0.80
CA THR A 116 31.75 11.90 1.11
C THR A 116 32.61 12.24 -0.12
N LYS A 117 32.22 11.76 -1.32
CA LYS A 117 32.86 12.16 -2.57
C LYS A 117 32.74 13.66 -2.82
N LEU A 118 31.56 14.23 -2.62
CA LEU A 118 31.33 15.67 -2.77
C LEU A 118 32.16 16.47 -1.76
N GLU A 119 32.16 16.08 -0.49
CA GLU A 119 32.98 16.72 0.55
C GLU A 119 34.47 16.66 0.23
N ASN A 120 34.97 15.53 -0.29
CA ASN A 120 36.36 15.42 -0.73
C ASN A 120 36.67 16.41 -1.88
N ILE A 121 35.80 16.53 -2.88
CA ILE A 121 35.95 17.50 -3.98
C ILE A 121 35.93 18.94 -3.44
N LEU A 122 34.95 19.28 -2.59
CA LEU A 122 34.82 20.62 -2.01
C LEU A 122 35.99 20.95 -1.04
N GLY A 123 36.47 19.98 -0.28
CA GLY A 123 37.64 20.11 0.59
C GLY A 123 38.90 20.41 -0.21
N LEU A 124 39.09 19.76 -1.37
CA LEU A 124 40.17 20.08 -2.30
C LEU A 124 40.01 21.48 -2.93
N GLN A 125 38.78 21.91 -3.23
CA GLN A 125 38.51 23.27 -3.75
C GLN A 125 38.67 24.39 -2.71
N ARG A 126 38.63 24.07 -1.41
CA ARG A 126 38.91 25.03 -0.33
C ARG A 126 40.39 25.42 -0.22
N CYS A 127 41.29 24.79 -0.96
CA CYS A 127 42.56 25.42 -1.32
C CYS A 127 42.28 26.56 -2.29
N VAL A 128 41.89 27.70 -1.71
CA VAL A 128 41.64 28.95 -2.40
C VAL A 128 42.92 29.38 -3.12
N PHE A 129 42.97 29.16 -4.43
CA PHE A 129 43.91 29.83 -5.32
C PHE A 129 43.47 31.29 -5.45
N ASP A 130 44.22 32.16 -4.78
CA ASP A 130 44.22 33.62 -4.94
C ASP A 130 42.85 34.31 -4.81
N LYS A 131 42.28 34.33 -3.60
CA LYS A 131 41.34 35.40 -3.21
C LYS A 131 42.12 36.64 -2.74
N ALA A 132 42.97 37.18 -3.59
CA ALA A 132 43.47 38.54 -3.43
C ALA A 132 42.59 39.44 -4.30
N GLY A 133 41.51 39.98 -3.71
CA GLY A 133 40.54 40.83 -4.36
C GLY A 133 39.71 41.61 -3.35
N LEU A 134 39.10 42.72 -3.78
CA LEU A 134 38.43 43.73 -2.96
C LEU A 134 37.65 43.15 -1.77
N GLY A 135 38.22 43.31 -0.56
CA GLY A 135 37.56 43.02 0.72
C GLY A 135 38.19 41.92 1.58
N PHE A 136 39.27 41.24 1.16
CA PHE A 136 39.93 40.20 1.97
C PHE A 136 41.43 40.48 2.18
N GLU A 137 41.93 40.18 3.39
CA GLU A 137 43.35 40.25 3.74
C GLU A 137 44.13 39.04 3.20
N GLU A 138 45.34 39.27 2.69
CA GLU A 138 46.24 38.20 2.22
C GLU A 138 46.66 37.28 3.36
N MET A 139 46.33 35.99 3.25
CA MET A 139 46.77 34.96 4.16
C MET A 139 48.26 34.65 3.92
N LYS A 140 49.12 34.93 4.90
CA LYS A 140 50.60 34.86 4.80
C LYS A 140 51.22 33.49 4.45
N ASN A 141 50.45 32.40 4.53
CA ASN A 141 50.97 31.01 4.42
C ASN A 141 50.22 30.15 3.40
N VAL A 142 49.74 30.72 2.28
CA VAL A 142 49.09 29.92 1.24
C VAL A 142 50.15 29.37 0.28
N LYS A 143 50.25 28.04 0.18
CA LYS A 143 51.03 27.39 -0.88
C LYS A 143 50.30 27.62 -2.21
N HIS A 144 50.83 28.51 -3.05
CA HIS A 144 50.34 28.68 -4.42
C HIS A 144 50.73 27.45 -5.26
N PHE A 145 49.73 26.72 -5.72
CA PHE A 145 49.90 25.70 -6.75
C PHE A 145 49.44 26.30 -8.09
N ASN A 146 50.12 25.95 -9.18
CA ASN A 146 49.73 26.41 -10.51
C ASN A 146 48.35 25.82 -10.86
N ASN A 147 47.39 26.69 -11.21
CA ASN A 147 46.08 26.31 -11.71
C ASN A 147 46.22 25.50 -13.01
N PHE A 148 46.03 24.18 -12.92
CA PHE A 148 46.08 23.28 -14.09
C PHE A 148 44.89 23.47 -15.05
N PHE A 149 43.85 24.19 -14.64
CA PHE A 149 42.59 24.31 -15.38
C PHE A 149 42.50 25.50 -16.34
N VAL A 150 43.48 26.43 -16.33
CA VAL A 150 43.47 27.61 -17.22
C VAL A 150 44.66 27.52 -18.17
N LYS A 151 44.39 27.37 -19.48
CA LYS A 151 45.43 27.50 -20.51
C LYS A 151 46.03 28.90 -20.44
N LYS A 152 47.35 29.02 -20.30
CA LYS A 152 48.07 30.30 -20.39
C LYS A 152 47.73 30.94 -21.74
N PHE A 153 47.15 32.14 -21.70
CA PHE A 153 46.89 32.95 -22.88
C PHE A 153 48.10 33.87 -23.07
N ASP A 154 49.02 33.53 -23.98
CA ASP A 154 50.10 34.43 -24.37
C ASP A 154 49.51 35.48 -25.33
N PRO A 155 49.45 36.78 -24.95
CA PRO A 155 48.86 37.79 -25.83
C PRO A 155 49.73 37.98 -27.07
N GLN A 156 49.27 37.45 -28.21
CA GLN A 156 49.85 37.73 -29.52
C GLN A 156 49.54 39.18 -29.92
N ILE A 157 50.48 40.09 -29.67
CA ILE A 157 50.37 41.49 -30.10
C ILE A 157 50.46 41.54 -31.63
N ILE A 158 49.33 41.76 -32.30
CA ILE A 158 49.23 41.96 -33.76
C ILE A 158 49.15 43.46 -34.05
N CYS A 159 49.96 43.94 -35.00
CA CYS A 159 49.90 45.32 -35.46
C CYS A 159 48.68 45.53 -36.38
N ASN A 160 47.74 46.40 -35.98
CA ASN A 160 46.55 46.70 -36.81
C ASN A 160 46.86 47.36 -38.16
N TYR A 161 48.04 47.98 -38.33
CA TYR A 161 48.45 48.60 -39.61
C TYR A 161 48.98 47.60 -40.65
N CYS A 162 49.97 46.77 -40.28
CA CYS A 162 50.62 45.83 -41.20
C CYS A 162 50.22 44.35 -41.02
N GLY A 163 49.44 44.02 -39.99
CA GLY A 163 49.00 42.66 -39.68
C GLY A 163 50.11 41.72 -39.20
N ARG A 164 51.33 42.23 -38.91
CA ARG A 164 52.44 41.42 -38.39
C ARG A 164 52.45 41.38 -36.85
N LEU A 165 52.94 40.29 -36.31
CA LEU A 165 53.10 40.07 -34.86
C LEU A 165 54.28 40.86 -34.28
N GLY A 166 54.24 41.11 -32.97
CA GLY A 166 55.36 41.59 -32.16
C GLY A 166 55.46 43.12 -32.00
N HIS A 167 54.52 43.90 -32.53
CA HIS A 167 54.51 45.36 -32.36
C HIS A 167 53.10 45.96 -32.50
N ILE A 168 52.92 47.19 -32.04
CA ILE A 168 51.65 47.94 -32.12
C ILE A 168 51.70 48.89 -33.34
N SER A 169 50.53 49.32 -33.84
CA SER A 169 50.42 50.24 -34.99
C SER A 169 51.20 51.56 -34.88
N THR A 170 51.61 51.97 -33.69
CA THR A 170 52.42 53.18 -33.45
C THR A 170 53.90 52.96 -33.76
N SER A 171 54.42 51.77 -33.52
CA SER A 171 55.81 51.39 -33.81
C SER A 171 55.96 50.70 -35.17
N CYS A 172 54.94 50.75 -36.03
CA CYS A 172 54.96 50.11 -37.33
C CYS A 172 55.83 50.88 -38.34
N ILE A 173 56.87 50.22 -38.86
CA ILE A 173 57.80 50.78 -39.86
C ILE A 173 57.05 51.25 -41.11
N PHE A 174 56.04 50.49 -41.55
CA PHE A 174 55.24 50.82 -42.73
C PHE A 174 54.36 52.06 -42.56
N ARG A 175 54.03 52.44 -41.31
CA ARG A 175 53.31 53.68 -41.01
C ARG A 175 54.23 54.89 -41.03
N ASN A 176 55.46 54.74 -40.55
CA ASN A 176 56.41 55.86 -40.40
C ASN A 176 57.22 56.17 -41.67
N ASN A 177 57.21 55.30 -42.69
CA ASN A 177 57.92 55.51 -43.95
C ASN A 177 56.97 55.73 -45.13
N ILE A 178 56.83 56.98 -45.58
CA ILE A 178 55.92 57.41 -46.66
C ILE A 178 56.26 56.75 -48.01
N TYR A 179 57.52 56.34 -48.22
CA TYR A 179 58.03 55.82 -49.49
C TYR A 179 57.82 54.32 -49.73
N LEU A 180 57.45 53.54 -48.70
CA LEU A 180 57.28 52.07 -48.80
C LEU A 180 55.81 51.61 -48.74
N GLY A 181 54.86 52.54 -48.54
CA GLY A 181 53.52 52.22 -48.02
C GLY A 181 52.31 52.49 -48.94
N LYS A 182 52.46 52.67 -50.26
CA LYS A 182 51.31 52.89 -51.15
C LYS A 182 50.99 51.68 -52.02
N THR A 183 50.56 50.57 -51.42
CA THR A 183 49.75 49.60 -52.16
C THR A 183 48.35 50.20 -52.34
N ARG A 184 48.00 50.61 -53.57
CA ARG A 184 46.62 51.01 -53.91
C ARG A 184 45.71 49.81 -53.68
N LYS A 185 44.88 49.87 -52.64
CA LYS A 185 43.82 48.88 -52.42
C LYS A 185 42.63 49.23 -53.31
N ILE A 186 42.32 48.37 -54.26
CA ILE A 186 41.10 48.45 -55.08
C ILE A 186 40.06 47.55 -54.41
N TRP A 187 38.82 48.02 -54.28
CA TRP A 187 37.73 47.18 -53.82
C TRP A 187 37.40 46.16 -54.90
N VAL A 188 37.52 44.87 -54.57
CA VAL A 188 37.18 43.75 -55.45
C VAL A 188 36.21 42.82 -54.70
N PRO A 189 35.13 42.34 -55.33
CA PRO A 189 34.26 41.33 -54.74
C PRO A 189 35.05 40.07 -54.33
N LYS A 190 34.69 39.49 -53.17
CA LYS A 190 35.35 38.29 -52.62
C LYS A 190 35.32 37.14 -53.64
N GLY A 191 36.50 36.62 -54.00
CA GLY A 191 36.66 35.47 -54.91
C GLY A 191 37.38 35.75 -56.24
N THR A 192 37.81 36.98 -56.51
CA THR A 192 38.42 37.36 -57.81
C THR A 192 39.95 37.30 -57.78
N LEU A 193 40.57 36.47 -58.62
CA LEU A 193 42.01 36.47 -58.90
C LEU A 193 42.28 37.31 -60.16
N VAL A 194 42.91 38.48 -60.01
CA VAL A 194 43.06 39.47 -61.10
C VAL A 194 44.30 39.16 -61.94
N ASN A 195 44.12 38.43 -63.05
CA ASN A 195 45.13 38.32 -64.12
C ASN A 195 44.51 38.79 -65.45
N ASN A 196 45.11 39.83 -66.05
CA ASN A 196 44.77 40.51 -67.33
C ASN A 196 43.61 41.54 -67.31
N LEU A 197 43.98 42.82 -67.22
CA LEU A 197 43.07 43.96 -67.39
C LEU A 197 42.98 44.36 -68.88
N LYS A 198 41.89 44.00 -69.57
CA LYS A 198 41.41 44.73 -70.76
C LYS A 198 40.14 45.50 -70.35
N GLY A 199 40.27 46.82 -70.24
CA GLY A 199 39.20 47.69 -69.71
C GLY A 199 38.08 47.96 -70.73
N PRO A 200 36.80 47.97 -70.31
CA PRO A 200 35.74 48.53 -71.14
C PRO A 200 35.61 50.04 -70.91
N LYS A 201 35.66 50.80 -72.00
CA LYS A 201 35.25 52.20 -72.07
C LYS A 201 33.72 52.25 -71.98
N PHE A 202 33.15 52.78 -70.89
CA PHE A 202 31.79 53.32 -70.94
C PHE A 202 31.69 54.66 -70.19
N LYS A 203 31.17 55.62 -70.94
CA LYS A 203 30.99 57.03 -70.65
C LYS A 203 29.71 57.17 -69.82
N TRP A 204 29.81 57.74 -68.63
CA TRP A 204 28.62 58.06 -67.82
C TRP A 204 27.85 59.21 -68.47
N VAL A 205 26.53 59.10 -68.53
CA VAL A 205 25.61 60.22 -68.80
C VAL A 205 24.59 60.27 -67.65
N PRO A 206 24.18 61.46 -67.16
CA PRO A 206 23.31 61.57 -66.00
C PRO A 206 21.84 61.28 -66.30
N LYS A 207 21.13 60.99 -65.20
CA LYS A 207 19.74 60.57 -65.07
C LYS A 207 18.73 61.70 -65.40
N ALA A 208 17.59 61.30 -65.96
CA ALA A 208 16.28 61.93 -65.76
C ALA A 208 15.36 60.88 -65.12
#